data_AF-A0A3D5BDE4-F1
#
_entry.id   AF-A0A3D5BDE4-F1
#
_cell.length_a   1.000
_cell.length_b   1.000
_cell.length_c   1.000
_cell.angle_alpha   90.00
_cell.angle_beta   90.00
_cell.angle_gamma   90.00
#
_symmetry.space_group_name_H-M   'P 1'
#
loop_
_entity.id
_entity.type
_entity.pdbx_description
1 polymer ?
#
loop_
_entity_poly.entity_id
_entity_poly.type
_entity_poly.pdbx_seq_one_letter_code
_entity_poly.pdbx_strand_id
1 'polypeptide(L)'
;MGLHRIIDVLVNVFRRNFMKKLLGLALVLGLACVSNANAYDSTGCGLGSMAWRGQSGLLPQILAVTTNGTFGSQTFGITFGTSGCDPNGRVSGGTQKMVLSFLENNMEQFAIDVASGEGETLTTLAGIMHMDEKVVAERAYQNFAYLFDNENVDVVDVTLKFCEIMKA
;
A
#
# COMPACT_ATOMS: atom_id res chain seq x y z
N MET A 1 51.40 1.83 -34.82
CA MET A 1 51.17 1.87 -33.35
C MET A 1 49.91 2.63 -32.91
N GLY A 2 49.21 3.39 -33.78
CA GLY A 2 48.07 4.23 -33.38
C GLY A 2 46.70 3.54 -33.29
N LEU A 3 46.42 2.55 -34.15
CA LEU A 3 45.08 1.93 -34.23
C LEU A 3 44.71 1.13 -32.98
N HIS A 4 45.67 0.41 -32.39
CA HIS A 4 45.47 -0.37 -31.17
C HIS A 4 45.12 0.53 -29.98
N ARG A 5 45.82 1.67 -29.84
CA ARG A 5 45.54 2.65 -28.77
C ARG A 5 44.14 3.27 -28.89
N ILE A 6 43.63 3.47 -30.10
CA ILE A 6 42.30 4.05 -30.31
C ILE A 6 41.20 3.04 -29.91
N ILE A 7 41.38 1.76 -30.26
CA ILE A 7 40.46 0.69 -29.87
C ILE A 7 40.44 0.55 -28.34
N ASP A 8 41.61 0.55 -27.68
CA ASP A 8 41.70 0.44 -26.22
C ASP A 8 41.02 1.62 -25.49
N VAL A 9 41.12 2.83 -26.04
CA VAL A 9 40.43 4.02 -25.49
C VAL A 9 38.91 3.90 -25.68
N LEU A 10 38.43 3.49 -26.85
CA LEU A 10 37.00 3.33 -27.11
C LEU A 10 36.38 2.22 -26.26
N VAL A 11 37.07 1.09 -26.10
CA VAL A 11 36.62 -0.02 -25.24
C VAL A 11 36.57 0.42 -23.77
N ASN A 12 37.55 1.18 -23.29
CA ASN A 12 37.56 1.68 -21.92
C ASN A 12 36.49 2.76 -21.67
N VAL A 13 36.24 3.65 -22.64
CA VAL A 13 35.16 4.65 -22.56
C VAL A 13 33.79 3.96 -22.55
N PHE A 14 33.60 2.96 -23.41
CA PHE A 14 32.35 2.18 -23.47
C PHE A 14 32.13 1.40 -22.17
N ARG A 15 33.15 0.69 -21.68
CA ARG A 15 33.11 -0.07 -20.42
C ARG A 15 32.83 0.84 -19.22
N ARG A 16 33.45 2.02 -19.15
CA ARG A 16 33.24 2.99 -18.06
C ARG A 16 31.82 3.56 -18.07
N ASN A 17 31.26 3.86 -19.22
CA ASN A 17 29.89 4.35 -19.33
C ASN A 17 28.86 3.25 -19.02
N PHE A 18 29.14 2.00 -19.43
CA PHE A 18 28.31 0.85 -19.09
C PHE A 18 28.31 0.54 -17.58
N MET A 19 29.48 0.57 -16.93
CA MET A 19 29.60 0.39 -15.48
C MET A 19 28.89 1.49 -14.69
N LYS A 20 28.99 2.76 -15.12
CA LYS A 20 28.25 3.87 -14.51
C LYS A 20 26.73 3.70 -14.62
N LYS A 21 26.25 3.23 -15.77
CA LYS A 21 24.82 2.91 -15.97
C LYS A 21 24.36 1.75 -15.08
N LEU A 22 25.19 0.71 -14.95
CA LEU A 22 24.92 -0.43 -14.05
C LEU A 22 24.92 -0.02 -12.57
N LEU A 23 25.87 0.82 -12.15
CA LEU A 23 25.93 1.38 -10.79
C LEU A 23 24.73 2.28 -10.49
N GLY A 24 24.31 3.12 -11.45
CA GLY A 24 23.11 3.93 -11.33
C GLY A 24 21.84 3.09 -11.20
N LEU A 25 21.72 2.02 -11.99
CA LEU A 25 20.60 1.08 -11.91
C LEU A 25 20.59 0.31 -10.58
N ALA A 26 21.75 -0.15 -10.11
CA ALA A 26 21.88 -0.83 -8.82
C ALA A 26 21.54 0.07 -7.63
N LEU A 27 21.88 1.36 -7.70
CA LEU A 27 21.54 2.34 -6.67
C LEU A 27 20.02 2.58 -6.58
N VAL A 28 19.33 2.67 -7.73
CA VAL A 28 17.86 2.80 -7.78
C VAL A 28 17.18 1.54 -7.23
N LEU A 29 17.70 0.35 -7.52
CA LEU A 29 17.17 -0.91 -6.99
C LEU A 29 17.46 -1.10 -5.49
N GLY A 30 18.59 -0.58 -4.99
CA GLY A 30 19.00 -0.71 -3.59
C GLY A 30 18.18 0.12 -2.60
N LEU A 31 17.50 1.18 -3.05
CA LEU A 31 16.64 2.03 -2.22
C LEU A 31 15.24 1.43 -1.96
N ALA A 32 14.90 0.29 -2.57
CA ALA A 32 13.57 -0.31 -2.50
C ALA A 32 13.40 -1.34 -1.36
N CYS A 33 14.40 -1.53 -0.50
CA CYS A 33 14.31 -2.50 0.58
C CYS A 33 14.04 -1.83 1.92
N VAL A 34 13.12 -2.46 2.66
CA VAL A 34 12.77 -2.26 4.07
C VAL A 34 11.59 -1.31 4.33
N SER A 35 10.39 -1.83 4.09
CA SER A 35 9.24 -1.54 4.96
C SER A 35 8.50 -2.85 5.23
N ASN A 36 8.40 -3.25 6.49
CA ASN A 36 7.50 -4.31 6.94
C ASN A 36 6.07 -3.75 6.95
N ALA A 37 5.52 -3.50 5.77
CA ALA A 37 4.12 -3.14 5.58
C ALA A 37 3.43 -4.34 4.93
N ASN A 38 2.62 -5.06 5.69
CA ASN A 38 1.73 -6.08 5.14
C ASN A 38 0.61 -5.35 4.39
N ALA A 39 0.75 -5.16 3.08
CA ALA A 39 -0.32 -4.63 2.24
C ALA A 39 -0.91 -5.80 1.44
N TYR A 40 -2.22 -6.00 1.58
CA TYR A 40 -2.96 -7.00 0.80
C TYR A 40 -3.09 -6.60 -0.68
N ASP A 41 -2.95 -5.31 -0.99
CA ASP A 41 -2.77 -4.78 -2.33
C ASP A 41 -1.70 -3.68 -2.28
N SER A 42 -0.55 -3.96 -2.88
CA SER A 42 0.58 -3.02 -3.01
C SER A 42 0.60 -2.29 -4.36
N THR A 43 -0.29 -2.67 -5.29
CA THR A 43 -0.24 -2.25 -6.69
C THR A 43 -1.25 -1.17 -7.03
N GLY A 44 -2.34 -1.07 -6.26
CA GLY A 44 -3.39 -0.08 -6.44
C GLY A 44 -4.23 -0.33 -7.70
N CYS A 45 -4.88 0.71 -8.23
CA CYS A 45 -5.67 0.63 -9.45
C CYS A 45 -4.82 0.89 -10.71
N GLY A 46 -5.31 0.53 -11.90
CA GLY A 46 -4.60 0.73 -13.16
C GLY A 46 -4.52 -0.53 -14.02
N LEU A 47 -4.08 -0.36 -15.28
CA LEU A 47 -4.11 -1.43 -16.27
C LEU A 47 -3.13 -2.56 -15.92
N GLY A 48 -1.96 -2.23 -15.36
CA GLY A 48 -1.02 -3.19 -14.82
C GLY A 48 -1.61 -3.99 -13.66
N SER A 49 -2.25 -3.32 -12.70
CA SER A 49 -2.93 -4.01 -11.60
C SER A 49 -4.04 -4.95 -12.08
N MET A 50 -4.77 -4.58 -13.13
CA MET A 50 -5.79 -5.45 -13.74
C MET A 50 -5.17 -6.63 -14.50
N ALA A 51 -4.09 -6.41 -15.25
CA ALA A 51 -3.41 -7.44 -16.03
C ALA A 51 -2.81 -8.55 -15.16
N TRP A 52 -2.34 -8.19 -13.96
CA TRP A 52 -1.73 -9.11 -12.99
C TRP A 52 -2.66 -9.48 -11.83
N ARG A 53 -3.97 -9.19 -11.95
CA ARG A 53 -4.95 -9.42 -10.89
C ARG A 53 -4.98 -10.90 -10.47
N GLY A 54 -4.94 -11.14 -9.16
CA GLY A 54 -4.98 -12.50 -8.59
C GLY A 54 -3.63 -13.22 -8.56
N GLN A 55 -2.57 -12.64 -9.13
CA GLN A 55 -1.21 -13.15 -8.98
C GLN A 55 -0.59 -12.62 -7.68
N SER A 56 0.14 -13.48 -6.97
CA SER A 56 0.80 -13.14 -5.71
C SER A 56 2.33 -13.22 -5.82
N GLY A 57 3.03 -12.58 -4.87
CA GLY A 57 4.48 -12.54 -4.83
C GLY A 57 5.10 -11.29 -5.46
N LEU A 58 6.42 -11.14 -5.26
CA LEU A 58 7.18 -9.94 -5.59
C LEU A 58 7.19 -9.62 -7.09
N LEU A 59 7.38 -10.63 -7.94
CA LEU A 59 7.49 -10.45 -9.39
C LEU A 59 6.20 -9.87 -10.02
N PRO A 60 5.01 -10.50 -9.81
CA PRO A 60 3.77 -9.93 -10.34
C PRO A 60 3.48 -8.52 -9.82
N GLN A 61 3.77 -8.24 -8.55
CA GLN A 61 3.57 -6.89 -7.99
C GLN A 61 4.47 -5.85 -8.66
N ILE A 62 5.76 -6.15 -8.86
CA ILE A 62 6.67 -5.26 -9.58
C ILE A 62 6.22 -5.05 -11.02
N LEU A 63 5.80 -6.12 -11.71
CA LEU A 63 5.33 -6.01 -13.10
C LEU A 63 4.04 -5.21 -13.23
N ALA A 64 3.11 -5.36 -12.28
CA ALA A 64 1.89 -4.56 -12.21
C ALA A 64 2.21 -3.06 -12.06
N VAL A 65 3.04 -2.69 -11.07
CA VAL A 65 3.41 -1.29 -10.82
C VAL A 65 4.26 -0.73 -11.96
N THR A 66 5.17 -1.52 -12.52
CA THR A 66 5.99 -1.10 -13.69
C THR A 66 5.11 -0.83 -14.90
N THR A 67 4.08 -1.67 -15.14
CA THR A 67 3.13 -1.48 -16.23
C THR A 67 2.26 -0.24 -15.99
N ASN A 68 1.79 -0.03 -14.76
CA ASN A 68 1.06 1.18 -14.37
C ASN A 68 1.88 2.45 -14.64
N GLY A 69 3.14 2.46 -14.21
CA GLY A 69 4.05 3.60 -14.36
C GLY A 69 4.48 3.84 -15.81
N THR A 70 4.84 2.79 -16.55
CA THR A 70 5.36 2.92 -17.93
C THR A 70 4.34 3.55 -18.88
N PHE A 71 3.06 3.19 -18.73
CA PHE A 71 1.98 3.71 -19.57
C PHE A 71 1.22 4.87 -18.93
N GLY A 72 1.60 5.32 -17.73
CA GLY A 72 0.83 6.30 -16.95
C GLY A 72 -0.62 5.89 -16.71
N SER A 73 -0.92 4.59 -16.84
CA SER A 73 -2.30 4.09 -16.92
C SER A 73 -3.05 4.25 -15.59
N GLN A 74 -2.32 4.28 -14.48
CA GLN A 74 -2.89 4.59 -13.17
C GLN A 74 -3.26 6.07 -13.06
N THR A 75 -2.40 7.00 -13.50
CA THR A 75 -2.72 8.43 -13.49
C THR A 75 -3.89 8.75 -14.42
N PHE A 76 -3.88 8.18 -15.63
CA PHE A 76 -5.01 8.29 -16.57
C PHE A 76 -6.28 7.68 -15.96
N GLY A 77 -6.18 6.50 -15.37
CA GLY A 77 -7.29 5.82 -14.70
C GLY A 77 -7.91 6.64 -13.58
N ILE A 78 -7.09 7.24 -12.70
CA ILE A 78 -7.58 8.13 -11.64
C ILE A 78 -8.25 9.37 -12.23
N THR A 79 -7.68 9.95 -13.28
CA THR A 79 -8.20 11.19 -13.87
C THR A 79 -9.56 10.99 -14.55
N PHE A 80 -9.75 9.85 -15.23
CA PHE A 80 -10.92 9.59 -16.08
C PHE A 80 -11.84 8.49 -15.56
N GLY A 81 -11.54 7.88 -14.41
CA GLY A 81 -12.33 6.81 -13.82
C GLY A 81 -12.31 5.51 -14.62
N THR A 82 -11.14 5.13 -15.13
CA THR A 82 -10.96 3.90 -15.93
C THR A 82 -10.05 2.90 -15.23
N SER A 83 -9.98 1.68 -15.75
CA SER A 83 -9.03 0.65 -15.28
C SER A 83 -9.13 0.32 -13.79
N GLY A 84 -10.35 0.34 -13.26
CA GLY A 84 -10.64 0.05 -11.85
C GLY A 84 -10.24 1.17 -10.88
N CYS A 85 -9.90 2.36 -11.39
CA CYS A 85 -9.68 3.56 -10.58
C CYS A 85 -10.98 4.35 -10.42
N ASP A 86 -11.20 4.89 -9.22
CA ASP A 86 -12.26 5.85 -8.93
C ASP A 86 -11.62 7.24 -8.75
N PRO A 87 -12.03 8.28 -9.51
CA PRO A 87 -11.53 9.64 -9.33
C PRO A 87 -11.81 10.21 -7.94
N ASN A 88 -12.85 9.72 -7.27
CA ASN A 88 -13.23 10.08 -5.90
C ASN A 88 -12.71 9.06 -4.88
N GLY A 89 -11.92 8.08 -5.31
CA GLY A 89 -11.36 7.04 -4.46
C GLY A 89 -10.44 7.63 -3.39
N ARG A 90 -10.56 7.12 -2.16
CA ARG A 90 -9.73 7.57 -1.04
C ARG A 90 -8.36 6.91 -1.08
N VAL A 91 -7.33 7.67 -0.73
CA VAL A 91 -5.97 7.14 -0.59
C VAL A 91 -5.88 6.38 0.74
N SER A 92 -6.16 5.09 0.68
CA SER A 92 -6.04 4.17 1.81
C SER A 92 -5.01 3.09 1.48
N GLY A 93 -4.13 2.75 2.44
CA GLY A 93 -3.22 1.61 2.29
C GLY A 93 -3.99 0.28 2.21
N GLY A 94 -3.38 -0.79 1.68
CA GLY A 94 -4.06 -2.07 1.44
C GLY A 94 -4.84 -2.62 2.65
N THR A 95 -4.24 -2.62 3.85
CA THR A 95 -4.91 -3.06 5.09
C THR A 95 -6.00 -2.09 5.53
N GLN A 96 -5.76 -0.79 5.40
CA GLN A 96 -6.74 0.24 5.74
C GLN A 96 -7.98 0.18 4.85
N LYS A 97 -7.83 -0.23 3.58
CA LYS A 97 -8.95 -0.46 2.68
C LYS A 97 -9.86 -1.60 3.18
N MET A 98 -9.28 -2.68 3.68
CA MET A 98 -10.07 -3.79 4.23
C MET A 98 -10.76 -3.44 5.55
N VAL A 99 -10.06 -2.72 6.44
CA VAL A 99 -10.67 -2.17 7.66
C VAL A 99 -11.84 -1.27 7.30
N LEU A 100 -11.65 -0.36 6.33
CA LEU A 100 -12.71 0.53 5.85
C LEU A 100 -13.91 -0.26 5.33
N SER A 101 -13.69 -1.20 4.39
CA SER A 101 -14.78 -2.00 3.81
C SER A 101 -15.52 -2.87 4.84
N PHE A 102 -14.82 -3.34 5.88
CA PHE A 102 -15.45 -4.05 6.98
C PHE A 102 -16.31 -3.11 7.82
N LEU A 103 -15.78 -1.95 8.21
CA LEU A 103 -16.49 -0.97 9.03
C LEU A 103 -17.67 -0.32 8.29
N GLU A 104 -17.60 -0.14 6.98
CA GLU A 104 -18.71 0.37 6.15
C GLU A 104 -20.02 -0.39 6.36
N ASN A 105 -19.94 -1.69 6.66
CA ASN A 105 -21.10 -2.56 6.86
C ASN A 105 -21.35 -2.92 8.33
N ASN A 106 -20.43 -2.56 9.25
CA ASN A 106 -20.45 -3.02 10.64
C ASN A 106 -20.19 -1.90 11.66
N MET A 107 -20.30 -0.62 11.27
CA MET A 107 -19.92 0.51 12.12
C MET A 107 -20.71 0.58 13.44
N GLU A 108 -22.01 0.31 13.41
CA GLU A 108 -22.85 0.31 14.61
C GLU A 108 -22.44 -0.81 15.59
N GLN A 109 -22.26 -2.04 15.08
CA GLN A 109 -21.80 -3.16 15.89
C GLN A 109 -20.38 -2.91 16.42
N PHE A 110 -19.51 -2.32 15.61
CA PHE A 110 -18.17 -1.93 16.03
C PHE A 110 -18.20 -0.94 17.19
N ALA A 111 -19.07 0.08 17.14
CA ALA A 111 -19.21 1.01 18.26
C ALA A 111 -19.64 0.30 19.56
N ILE A 112 -20.57 -0.66 19.48
CA ILE A 112 -21.04 -1.44 20.63
C ILE A 112 -19.92 -2.32 21.19
N ASP A 113 -19.18 -3.02 20.32
CA ASP A 113 -18.10 -3.92 20.71
C ASP A 113 -16.93 -3.13 21.34
N VAL A 114 -16.57 -1.97 20.76
CA VAL A 114 -15.55 -1.09 21.33
C VAL A 114 -15.99 -0.55 22.69
N ALA A 115 -17.27 -0.16 22.86
CA ALA A 115 -17.79 0.29 24.14
C ALA A 115 -17.81 -0.82 25.21
N SER A 116 -17.98 -2.07 24.78
CA SER A 116 -17.97 -3.26 25.64
C SER A 116 -16.55 -3.74 25.97
N GLY A 117 -15.56 -3.35 25.15
CA GLY A 117 -14.17 -3.78 25.28
C GLY A 117 -13.92 -5.20 24.76
N GLU A 118 -14.91 -5.81 24.10
CA GLU A 118 -14.86 -7.12 23.47
C GLU A 118 -15.96 -7.25 22.41
N GLY A 119 -15.79 -8.13 21.43
CA GLY A 119 -16.83 -8.42 20.44
C GLY A 119 -16.29 -8.87 19.08
N GLU A 120 -17.19 -9.42 18.25
CA GLU A 120 -16.86 -10.08 16.98
C GLU A 120 -16.20 -9.14 15.97
N THR A 121 -16.58 -7.85 15.98
CA THR A 121 -15.95 -6.86 15.08
C THR A 121 -14.50 -6.60 15.47
N LEU A 122 -14.18 -6.58 16.76
CA LEU A 122 -12.81 -6.43 17.26
C LEU A 122 -11.97 -7.67 16.95
N THR A 123 -12.52 -8.87 17.12
CA THR A 123 -11.88 -10.13 16.71
C THR A 123 -11.56 -10.13 15.21
N THR A 124 -12.52 -9.71 14.38
CA THR A 124 -12.36 -9.66 12.92
C THR A 124 -11.31 -8.64 12.49
N LEU A 125 -11.35 -7.44 13.08
CA LEU A 125 -10.37 -6.40 12.82
C LEU A 125 -8.97 -6.79 13.28
N ALA A 126 -8.83 -7.49 14.41
CA ALA A 126 -7.55 -8.05 14.83
C ALA A 126 -6.99 -9.05 13.81
N GLY A 127 -7.85 -9.89 13.24
CA GLY A 127 -7.50 -10.79 12.13
C GLY A 127 -7.04 -10.04 10.87
N ILE A 128 -7.76 -8.99 10.48
CA ILE A 128 -7.41 -8.13 9.33
C ILE A 128 -6.06 -7.43 9.54
N MET A 129 -5.77 -7.01 10.77
CA MET A 129 -4.55 -6.27 11.12
C MET A 129 -3.37 -7.18 11.50
N HIS A 130 -3.58 -8.49 11.59
CA HIS A 130 -2.61 -9.44 12.13
C HIS A 130 -2.08 -9.05 13.52
N MET A 131 -2.98 -8.59 14.38
CA MET A 131 -2.69 -8.17 15.75
C MET A 131 -3.38 -9.11 16.75
N ASP A 132 -2.91 -9.10 17.99
CA ASP A 132 -3.59 -9.80 19.09
C ASP A 132 -4.92 -9.09 19.39
N GLU A 133 -5.99 -9.87 19.51
CA GLU A 133 -7.34 -9.36 19.77
C GLU A 133 -7.42 -8.53 21.04
N LYS A 134 -6.71 -8.93 22.11
CA LYS A 134 -6.73 -8.18 23.37
C LYS A 134 -6.08 -6.81 23.20
N VAL A 135 -5.01 -6.73 22.42
CA VAL A 135 -4.33 -5.45 22.12
C VAL A 135 -5.26 -4.54 21.32
N VAL A 136 -5.96 -5.07 20.31
CA VAL A 136 -6.90 -4.29 19.50
C VAL A 136 -8.09 -3.82 20.36
N ALA A 137 -8.69 -4.72 21.13
CA ALA A 137 -9.81 -4.43 21.99
C ALA A 137 -9.45 -3.39 23.07
N GLU A 138 -8.33 -3.58 23.77
CA GLU A 138 -7.86 -2.66 24.81
C GLU A 138 -7.60 -1.26 24.25
N ARG A 139 -6.88 -1.17 23.12
CA ARG A 139 -6.56 0.14 22.51
C ARG A 139 -7.80 0.83 21.99
N ALA A 140 -8.71 0.11 21.34
CA ALA A 140 -9.94 0.69 20.84
C ALA A 140 -10.82 1.18 22.00
N TYR A 141 -10.96 0.38 23.06
CA TYR A 141 -11.70 0.74 24.28
C TYR A 141 -11.12 1.98 24.96
N GLN A 142 -9.80 2.02 25.19
CA GLN A 142 -9.12 3.16 25.83
C GLN A 142 -9.23 4.45 25.02
N ASN A 143 -9.44 4.35 23.70
CA ASN A 143 -9.56 5.47 22.78
C ASN A 143 -10.99 5.66 22.25
N PHE A 144 -12.02 5.14 22.95
CA PHE A 144 -13.41 5.24 22.50
C PHE A 144 -13.82 6.70 22.18
N ALA A 145 -13.50 7.64 23.07
CA ALA A 145 -13.81 9.05 22.89
C ALA A 145 -13.06 9.71 21.72
N TYR A 146 -11.91 9.16 21.31
CA TYR A 146 -11.19 9.61 20.13
C TYR A 146 -11.83 9.06 18.86
N LEU A 147 -12.20 7.77 18.87
CA LEU A 147 -12.85 7.09 17.75
C LEU A 147 -14.24 7.68 17.45
N PHE A 148 -15.02 7.98 18.49
CA PHE A 148 -16.40 8.48 18.40
C PHE A 148 -16.53 9.85 19.08
N ASP A 149 -15.92 10.88 18.51
CA ASP A 149 -15.83 12.23 19.09
C ASP A 149 -17.10 13.09 18.89
N ASN A 150 -18.07 12.60 18.13
CA ASN A 150 -19.37 13.24 17.90
C ASN A 150 -20.45 12.21 17.53
N GLU A 151 -21.72 12.63 17.43
CA GLU A 151 -22.85 11.72 17.13
C GLU A 151 -22.93 11.27 15.66
N ASN A 152 -22.31 12.01 14.73
CA ASN A 152 -22.35 11.76 13.29
C ASN A 152 -20.95 11.54 12.73
N VAL A 153 -20.19 10.63 13.35
CA VAL A 153 -18.85 10.28 12.88
C VAL A 153 -18.95 9.52 11.56
N ASP A 154 -18.10 9.94 10.62
CA ASP A 154 -17.97 9.30 9.32
C ASP A 154 -17.12 8.02 9.45
N VAL A 155 -17.55 6.93 8.80
CA VAL A 155 -16.86 5.63 8.87
C VAL A 155 -15.40 5.70 8.42
N VAL A 156 -15.08 6.61 7.50
CA VAL A 156 -13.70 6.83 7.09
C VAL A 156 -12.91 7.44 8.23
N ASP A 157 -13.45 8.46 8.91
CA ASP A 157 -12.77 9.11 10.03
C ASP A 157 -12.49 8.09 11.16
N VAL A 158 -13.49 7.29 11.52
CA VAL A 158 -13.33 6.18 12.48
C VAL A 158 -12.24 5.21 12.03
N THR A 159 -12.25 4.83 10.75
CA THR A 159 -11.23 3.92 10.19
C THR A 159 -9.81 4.50 10.27
N LEU A 160 -9.65 5.79 9.97
CA LEU A 160 -8.36 6.49 10.03
C LEU A 160 -7.84 6.52 11.48
N LYS A 161 -8.68 6.98 12.40
CA LYS A 161 -8.37 7.06 13.84
C LYS A 161 -8.06 5.69 14.42
N PHE A 162 -8.83 4.67 14.06
CA PHE A 162 -8.59 3.28 14.44
C PHE A 162 -7.23 2.79 13.93
N CYS A 163 -6.92 3.00 12.65
CA CYS A 163 -5.61 2.60 12.10
C CYS A 163 -4.44 3.38 12.72
N GLU A 164 -4.67 4.59 13.20
CA GLU A 164 -3.67 5.42 13.88
C GLU A 164 -3.34 4.87 15.28
N ILE A 165 -4.35 4.62 16.12
CA ILE A 165 -4.15 4.09 17.49
C ILE A 165 -3.54 2.68 17.50
N MET A 166 -3.68 1.93 16.40
CA MET A 166 -3.07 0.61 16.24
C MET A 166 -1.59 0.65 15.83
N LYS A 167 -1.10 1.80 15.36
CA LYS A 167 0.33 2.00 15.03
C LYS A 167 1.14 2.60 16.18
N ALA A 168 0.45 3.26 17.13
CA ALA A 168 1.06 3.82 18.34
C ALA A 168 1.59 2.71 19.26
#